data_AF-A0A9D0LLY3-F1
#
_entry.id   AF-A0A9D0LLY3-F1
#
_cell.length_a   1.000
_cell.length_b   1.000
_cell.length_c   1.000
_cell.angle_alpha   90.00
_cell.angle_beta   90.00
_cell.angle_gamma   90.00
#
_symmetry.space_group_name_H-M   'P 1'
#
loop_
_entity.id
_entity.type
_entity.pdbx_description
1 polymer ?
#
loop_
_entity_poly.entity_id
_entity_poly.type
_entity_poly.pdbx_seq_one_letter_code
_entity_poly.pdbx_strand_id
1 'polypeptide(L)'
;QAVPASDVHLPDDHIALELGFLAYLAARAAGGSAETEKALQASHDFIQQHLLPWLPRFCAALGGASADPFFTGLADFTRAAVEADLEWLMTVLAENTTEAAGIASLQRDGGRAK
;
A
#
# COMPACT_ATOMS: atom_id res chain seq x y z
N GLN A 1 -5.85 -23.72 -29.87
CA GLN A 1 -6.75 -22.55 -29.95
C GLN A 1 -5.95 -21.37 -29.44
N ALA A 2 -5.76 -20.33 -30.26
CA ALA A 2 -5.07 -19.12 -29.84
C ALA A 2 -5.96 -18.39 -28.84
N VAL A 3 -5.45 -18.12 -27.65
CA VAL A 3 -6.10 -17.22 -26.70
C VAL A 3 -6.18 -15.85 -27.38
N PRO A 4 -7.37 -15.24 -27.54
CA PRO A 4 -7.44 -13.89 -28.09
C PRO A 4 -6.63 -12.97 -27.19
N ALA A 5 -5.65 -12.28 -27.76
CA ALA A 5 -4.94 -11.20 -27.09
C ALA A 5 -6.01 -10.23 -26.61
N SER A 6 -6.18 -10.14 -25.29
CA SER A 6 -7.26 -9.37 -24.72
C SER A 6 -6.85 -7.90 -24.83
N ASP A 7 -7.42 -7.16 -25.79
CA ASP A 7 -7.33 -5.69 -25.93
C ASP A 7 -8.01 -4.94 -24.74
N VAL A 8 -8.06 -5.56 -23.55
CA VAL A 8 -8.66 -4.95 -22.36
C VAL A 8 -7.63 -4.03 -21.74
N HIS A 9 -7.60 -2.79 -22.22
CA HIS A 9 -6.98 -1.69 -21.51
C HIS A 9 -7.88 -1.30 -20.34
N LEU A 10 -7.48 -1.69 -19.13
CA LEU A 10 -8.11 -1.18 -17.91
C LEU A 10 -7.63 0.26 -17.68
N PRO A 11 -8.53 1.18 -17.31
CA PRO A 11 -8.13 2.50 -16.83
C PRO A 11 -7.15 2.38 -15.67
N ASP A 12 -6.19 3.31 -15.57
CA ASP A 12 -5.15 3.27 -14.54
C ASP A 12 -5.73 3.26 -13.11
N ASP A 13 -6.90 3.88 -12.90
CA ASP A 13 -7.64 3.94 -11.62
C ASP A 13 -8.53 2.71 -11.36
N HIS A 14 -8.43 1.67 -12.18
CA HIS A 14 -9.19 0.45 -11.98
C HIS A 14 -8.75 -0.25 -10.69
N ILE A 15 -9.70 -0.53 -9.79
CA ILE A 15 -9.41 -1.09 -8.44
C ILE A 15 -8.48 -2.32 -8.46
N ALA A 16 -8.63 -3.21 -9.44
CA ALA A 16 -7.78 -4.39 -9.56
C ALA A 16 -6.31 -4.04 -9.90
N LEU A 17 -6.07 -2.98 -10.67
CA LEU A 17 -4.72 -2.50 -10.98
C LEU A 17 -4.09 -1.84 -9.76
N GLU A 18 -4.83 -0.96 -9.08
CA GLU A 18 -4.41 -0.29 -7.85
C GLU A 18 -4.02 -1.30 -6.76
N LEU A 19 -4.86 -2.32 -6.52
CA LEU A 19 -4.55 -3.41 -5.57
C LEU A 19 -3.38 -4.28 -6.04
N GLY A 20 -3.26 -4.51 -7.36
CA GLY A 20 -2.11 -5.22 -7.94
C GLY A 20 -0.80 -4.47 -7.76
N PHE A 21 -0.82 -3.14 -7.84
CA PHE A 21 0.35 -2.30 -7.57
C PHE A 21 0.76 -2.35 -6.09
N LEU A 22 -0.20 -2.33 -5.15
CA LEU A 22 0.08 -2.53 -3.73
C LEU A 22 0.71 -3.91 -3.46
N ALA A 23 0.19 -4.98 -4.08
CA ALA A 23 0.78 -6.31 -3.96
C ALA A 23 2.23 -6.36 -4.49
N TYR A 24 2.50 -5.65 -5.59
CA TYR A 24 3.85 -5.53 -6.14
C TYR A 24 4.81 -4.81 -5.19
N LEU A 25 4.38 -3.71 -4.58
CA LEU A 25 5.18 -2.98 -3.60
C LEU A 25 5.44 -3.81 -2.34
N ALA A 26 4.44 -4.53 -1.84
CA ALA A 26 4.58 -5.45 -0.71
C ALA A 26 5.59 -6.58 -1.01
N ALA A 27 5.54 -7.17 -2.21
CA ALA A 27 6.53 -8.17 -2.63
C ALA A 27 7.95 -7.60 -2.70
N ARG A 28 8.09 -6.34 -3.14
CA ARG A 28 9.38 -5.63 -3.13
C ARG A 28 9.90 -5.38 -1.71
N ALA A 29 9.02 -4.99 -0.79
CA ALA A 29 9.39 -4.80 0.61
C ALA A 29 9.86 -6.11 1.26
N ALA A 30 9.18 -7.22 0.97
CA ALA A 30 9.53 -8.55 1.47
C ALA A 30 10.87 -9.09 0.91
N GLY A 31 11.36 -8.56 -0.21
CA GLY A 31 12.62 -8.97 -0.83
C GLY A 31 13.90 -8.63 -0.03
N GLY A 32 13.78 -7.91 1.09
CA GLY A 32 14.87 -7.71 2.07
C GLY A 32 16.09 -6.97 1.55
N SER A 33 15.88 -5.90 0.77
CA SER A 33 16.97 -5.13 0.13
C SER A 33 16.97 -3.66 0.58
N ALA A 34 17.93 -2.88 0.11
CA ALA A 34 17.95 -1.41 0.30
C ALA A 34 16.68 -0.70 -0.22
N GLU A 35 15.85 -1.38 -1.01
CA GLU A 35 14.59 -0.86 -1.53
C GLU A 35 13.39 -1.15 -0.62
N THR A 36 13.55 -1.89 0.50
CA THR A 36 12.45 -2.24 1.39
C THR A 36 11.76 -0.99 1.96
N GLU A 37 12.53 -0.06 2.54
CA GLU A 37 11.97 1.17 3.10
C GLU A 37 11.28 2.04 2.04
N LYS A 38 11.88 2.16 0.85
CA LYS A 38 11.27 2.88 -0.28
C LYS A 38 9.98 2.25 -0.75
N ALA A 39 9.91 0.91 -0.79
CA ALA A 39 8.70 0.20 -1.17
C ALA A 39 7.59 0.38 -0.13
N LEU A 40 7.92 0.33 1.16
CA LEU A 40 6.97 0.62 2.24
C LEU A 40 6.46 2.08 2.17
N GLN A 41 7.36 3.05 1.96
CA GLN A 41 6.97 4.45 1.80
C GLN A 41 6.08 4.66 0.56
N ALA A 42 6.44 4.02 -0.56
CA ALA A 42 5.62 4.07 -1.77
C ALA A 42 4.23 3.46 -1.55
N SER A 43 4.11 2.35 -0.81
CA SER A 43 2.81 1.76 -0.45
C SER A 43 1.98 2.73 0.38
N HIS A 44 2.59 3.32 1.41
CA HIS A 44 1.94 4.31 2.28
C HIS A 44 1.39 5.48 1.46
N ASP A 45 2.25 6.10 0.66
CA ASP A 45 1.89 7.27 -0.15
C ASP A 45 0.81 6.91 -1.17
N PHE A 46 0.91 5.74 -1.80
CA PHE A 46 -0.08 5.28 -2.77
C PHE A 46 -1.46 5.07 -2.14
N ILE A 47 -1.52 4.40 -0.98
CA ILE A 47 -2.79 4.20 -0.27
C ILE A 47 -3.43 5.55 0.08
N GLN A 48 -2.64 6.50 0.60
CA GLN A 48 -3.17 7.80 1.03
C GLN A 48 -3.59 8.70 -0.14
N GLN A 49 -2.82 8.72 -1.23
CA GLN A 49 -2.97 9.72 -2.29
C GLN A 49 -3.80 9.21 -3.48
N HIS A 50 -3.85 7.89 -3.70
CA HIS A 50 -4.49 7.30 -4.88
C HIS A 50 -5.69 6.43 -4.52
N LEU A 51 -5.57 5.52 -3.55
CA LEU A 51 -6.63 4.54 -3.28
C LEU A 51 -7.71 5.02 -2.30
N LEU A 52 -7.33 5.45 -1.09
CA LEU A 52 -8.29 5.89 -0.06
C LEU A 52 -9.15 7.12 -0.43
N PRO A 53 -8.71 8.07 -1.29
CA PRO A 53 -9.55 9.20 -1.65
C PRO A 53 -10.90 8.83 -2.27
N TRP A 54 -11.01 7.67 -2.93
CA TRP A 54 -12.25 7.24 -3.58
C TRP A 54 -12.79 5.89 -3.12
N LEU A 55 -11.96 5.01 -2.54
CA LEU A 55 -12.36 3.66 -2.12
C LEU A 55 -13.59 3.63 -1.18
N PRO A 56 -13.72 4.49 -0.14
CA PRO A 56 -14.91 4.47 0.73
C PRO A 56 -16.22 4.76 -0.03
N ARG A 57 -16.17 5.68 -0.99
CA ARG A 57 -17.33 6.02 -1.83
C ARG A 57 -17.67 4.87 -2.78
N PHE A 58 -16.66 4.20 -3.33
CA PHE A 58 -16.84 3.02 -4.17
C PHE A 58 -17.51 1.88 -3.39
N CYS A 59 -17.02 1.55 -2.19
CA CYS A 59 -17.63 0.49 -1.36
C CYS A 59 -19.07 0.83 -0.98
N ALA A 60 -19.35 2.08 -0.59
CA ALA A 60 -20.72 2.52 -0.30
C ALA A 60 -21.65 2.43 -1.52
N ALA A 61 -21.16 2.81 -2.71
CA ALA A 61 -21.92 2.69 -3.95
C ALA A 61 -22.19 1.22 -4.31
N LEU A 62 -21.23 0.33 -4.10
CA LEU A 62 -21.40 -1.10 -4.38
C LEU A 62 -22.43 -1.74 -3.43
N GLY A 63 -22.41 -1.35 -2.15
CA GLY A 63 -23.43 -1.76 -1.16
C GLY A 63 -24.85 -1.32 -1.53
N GLY A 64 -25.00 -0.16 -2.17
CA GLY A 64 -26.31 0.32 -2.65
C GLY A 64 -26.76 -0.25 -4.00
N ALA A 65 -25.82 -0.69 -4.84
CA ALA A 65 -26.09 -1.11 -6.22
C ALA A 65 -26.16 -2.65 -6.40
N SER A 66 -25.43 -3.42 -5.59
CA SER A 66 -25.36 -4.87 -5.68
C SER A 66 -26.34 -5.53 -4.70
N ALA A 67 -27.18 -6.42 -5.22
CA ALA A 67 -27.97 -7.33 -4.38
C ALA A 67 -27.19 -8.60 -3.98
N ASP A 68 -25.98 -8.80 -4.54
CA ASP A 68 -25.15 -9.96 -4.26
C ASP A 68 -24.28 -9.72 -3.00
N PRO A 69 -24.51 -10.49 -1.91
CA PRO A 69 -23.75 -10.36 -0.66
C PRO A 69 -22.25 -10.60 -0.81
N PHE A 70 -21.84 -11.35 -1.85
CA PHE A 70 -20.42 -11.61 -2.11
C PHE A 70 -19.68 -10.31 -2.45
N PHE A 71 -20.20 -9.52 -3.38
CA PHE A 71 -19.53 -8.29 -3.82
C PHE A 71 -19.59 -7.19 -2.76
N THR A 72 -20.67 -7.10 -1.98
CA THR A 72 -20.74 -6.15 -0.86
C THR A 72 -19.74 -6.53 0.24
N GLY A 73 -19.68 -7.82 0.61
CA GLY A 73 -18.70 -8.31 1.59
C GLY A 73 -17.26 -8.16 1.10
N LEU A 74 -17.00 -8.36 -0.20
CA LEU A 74 -15.69 -8.15 -0.78
C LEU A 74 -15.26 -6.68 -0.72
N ALA A 75 -16.15 -5.74 -1.04
CA ALA A 75 -15.85 -4.31 -0.92
C ALA A 75 -15.57 -3.88 0.53
N ASP A 76 -16.36 -4.38 1.48
CA ASP A 76 -16.14 -4.09 2.91
C ASP A 76 -14.80 -4.66 3.38
N PHE A 77 -14.49 -5.90 3.00
CA PHE A 77 -13.21 -6.53 3.30
C PHE A 77 -12.04 -5.75 2.68
N THR A 78 -12.12 -5.40 1.40
CA THR A 78 -11.06 -4.65 0.70
C THR A 78 -10.79 -3.32 1.38
N ARG A 79 -11.84 -2.59 1.76
CA ARG A 79 -11.69 -1.33 2.48
C ARG A 79 -10.99 -1.53 3.83
N ALA A 80 -11.48 -2.48 4.63
CA ALA A 80 -10.90 -2.76 5.94
C ALA A 80 -9.43 -3.20 5.84
N ALA A 81 -9.08 -4.01 4.84
CA ALA A 81 -7.72 -4.44 4.59
C ALA A 81 -6.79 -3.26 4.24
N VAL A 82 -7.25 -2.34 3.37
CA VAL A 82 -6.47 -1.14 3.00
C VAL A 82 -6.27 -0.19 4.18
N GLU A 83 -7.31 0.02 4.99
CA GLU A 83 -7.22 0.86 6.19
C GLU A 83 -6.25 0.25 7.22
N ALA A 84 -6.32 -1.07 7.46
CA ALA A 84 -5.41 -1.77 8.36
C ALA A 84 -3.96 -1.79 7.84
N ASP A 85 -3.75 -1.93 6.53
CA ASP A 85 -2.42 -1.90 5.93
C ASP A 85 -1.79 -0.50 6.08
N LEU A 86 -2.56 0.57 5.92
CA LEU A 86 -2.08 1.93 6.17
C LEU A 86 -1.67 2.13 7.64
N GLU A 87 -2.48 1.66 8.59
CA GLU A 87 -2.15 1.74 10.02
C GLU A 87 -0.86 0.99 10.36
N TRP A 88 -0.68 -0.21 9.79
CA TRP A 88 0.55 -0.97 9.92
C TRP A 88 1.76 -0.25 9.31
N LEU A 89 1.62 0.30 8.10
CA LEU A 89 2.68 1.06 7.41
C LEU A 89 3.13 2.27 8.23
N MET A 90 2.19 3.02 8.81
CA MET A 90 2.51 4.17 9.67
C MET A 90 3.34 3.75 10.89
N THR A 91 3.05 2.57 11.45
CA THR A 91 3.80 2.02 12.59
C THR A 91 5.23 1.66 12.19
N VAL A 92 5.39 0.88 11.13
CA VAL A 92 6.72 0.40 10.68
C VAL A 92 7.61 1.55 10.19
N LEU A 93 7.05 2.52 9.46
CA LEU A 93 7.82 3.67 8.97
C LEU A 93 8.28 4.60 10.11
N ALA A 94 7.47 4.73 11.17
CA ALA A 94 7.86 5.49 12.36
C ALA A 94 8.99 4.81 13.15
N GLU A 95 8.95 3.47 13.27
CA GLU A 95 10.01 2.68 13.89
C GLU A 95 11.34 2.81 13.12
N ASN A 96 11.31 2.66 11.79
CA ASN A 96 12.49 2.81 10.94
C ASN A 96 13.13 4.20 11.04
N THR A 97 12.31 5.25 11.09
CA THR A 97 12.79 6.64 11.24
C THR A 97 13.48 6.84 12.60
N THR A 98 12.96 6.22 13.66
CA THR A 98 13.52 6.31 15.02
C THR A 98 14.87 5.60 15.11
N GLU A 99 14.98 4.41 14.52
CA GLU A 99 16.25 3.67 14.46
C GLU A 99 17.33 4.45 13.70
N ALA A 100 16.99 5.00 12.53
CA ALA A 100 17.90 5.83 11.74
C ALA A 100 18.41 7.07 12.53
N ALA A 101 17.52 7.76 13.25
CA ALA A 101 17.89 8.92 14.07
C ALA A 101 18.80 8.54 15.27
N GLY A 102 18.58 7.37 15.88
CA GLY A 102 19.43 6.83 16.94
C GLY A 102 20.85 6.54 16.46
N ILE A 103 21.00 5.88 15.31
CA ILE A 103 22.31 5.56 14.70
C ILE A 103 23.08 6.84 14.37
N ALA A 104 22.41 7.83 13.75
CA ALA A 104 23.02 9.12 13.40
C ALA A 104 23.47 9.94 14.62
N SER A 105 22.83 9.74 15.79
CA SER A 105 23.21 10.43 17.04
C SER A 105 24.44 9.79 17.69
N LEU A 106 24.54 8.45 17.67
CA LEU A 106 25.73 7.72 18.13
C LEU A 106 26.98 8.04 17.30
N GLN A 107 26.84 8.23 15.98
CA GLN A 107 27.95 8.57 15.10
C GLN A 107 28.48 10.00 15.30
N ARG A 108 27.65 10.93 15.80
CA ARG A 108 28.04 12.32 16.07
C ARG A 108 28.86 12.47 17.36
N ASP A 109 28.55 11.68 18.38
CA ASP A 109 29.25 11.74 19.68
C ASP A 109 30.63 11.05 19.66
N GLY A 110 30.86 10.10 18.75
CA GLY A 110 32.15 9.43 18.59
C GLY A 110 33.26 10.26 17.91
N GLY A 111 32.94 11.46 17.40
CA GLY A 111 33.86 12.29 16.60
C GLY A 111 34.74 13.27 17.37
N ARG A 112 34.60 13.39 18.71
CA ARG A 112 35.29 14.41 19.51
C ARG A 112 36.28 13.80 20.52
N ALA A 113 37.32 13.14 20.01
CA ALA A 113 38.53 12.86 20.78
C ALA A 113 39.76 13.04 19.89
N LYS A 114 40.33 14.25 19.91
CA LYS A 114 41.73 14.53 19.62
C LYS A 114 42.25 15.48 20.70
#